data_AF-A0A1V2EU29-F1
#
_entry.id   AF-A0A1V2EU29-F1
#
_cell.length_a   1.000
_cell.length_b   1.000
_cell.length_c   1.000
_cell.angle_alpha   90.00
_cell.angle_beta   90.00
_cell.angle_gamma   90.00
#
_symmetry.space_group_name_H-M   'P 1'
#
loop_
_entity.id
_entity.type
_entity.pdbx_description
1 polymer ?
#
loop_
_entity_poly.entity_id
_entity_poly.type
_entity_poly.pdbx_seq_one_letter_code
_entity_poly.pdbx_strand_id
1 'polypeptide(L)'
;MTRKAERQARVLRWATMVAAGLIAAVVIALLLPRTLGLVAAALAVLLGVVAGHGAMIAPPGVAILTYHSVSPEPGWLPWSREIAVHPRTFERHLETLRRMGAAVIATRDFVTRRAAADAVPDRAVILHFDDGYLDNHRHAMPLLLREGMPATFFPSLDFISPYAGMRRDGSDAGYMSWTELAELRQAGFEVEPHGVDHARVPTSDRAIGTLNAANWRKHAWLQWAATPGPKHDWFQMTSPAAVPLGSAIPSSGLALAERAWRGGAKEDIGALTGRIERDLAACRAAFVERFGEAPQIFCWPENKLHPEGRQIARRLGYRATTGGQGRNGADESAEVLSRIHVDDRALGFRWLAAEALYLRASVRLMQGNHYWYLLLAPMHVARKIVFRLRDRFGANFA
;
A
#
# COMPACT_ATOMS: atom_id res chain seq x y z
N MET A 1 -4.31 11.21 -14.44
CA MET A 1 -5.62 10.53 -14.27
C MET A 1 -5.50 9.53 -13.12
N THR A 2 -6.51 9.38 -12.24
CA THR A 2 -6.44 8.38 -11.15
C THR A 2 -6.73 6.97 -11.68
N ARG A 3 -6.22 5.91 -11.02
CA ARG A 3 -6.57 4.51 -11.34
C ARG A 3 -8.07 4.27 -11.42
N LYS A 4 -8.86 4.88 -10.53
CA LYS A 4 -10.33 4.73 -10.53
C LYS A 4 -10.95 5.32 -11.80
N ALA A 5 -10.55 6.55 -12.15
CA ALA A 5 -11.03 7.21 -13.36
C ALA A 5 -10.64 6.43 -14.63
N GLU A 6 -9.40 5.90 -14.67
CA GLU A 6 -8.94 5.05 -15.77
C GLU A 6 -9.84 3.81 -15.94
N ARG A 7 -10.06 3.06 -14.86
CA ARG A 7 -10.90 1.84 -14.86
C ARG A 7 -12.31 2.14 -15.37
N GLN A 8 -12.94 3.19 -14.86
CA GLN A 8 -14.29 3.59 -15.28
C GLN A 8 -14.34 3.97 -16.76
N ALA A 9 -13.38 4.79 -17.22
CA ALA A 9 -13.32 5.21 -18.62
C ALA A 9 -13.07 4.05 -19.59
N ARG A 10 -12.28 3.04 -19.18
CA ARG A 10 -12.01 1.85 -19.99
C ARG A 10 -13.20 0.91 -20.06
N VAL A 11 -13.83 0.63 -18.92
CA VAL A 11 -15.05 -0.20 -18.87
C VAL A 11 -16.17 0.44 -19.69
N LEU A 12 -16.35 1.76 -19.59
CA LEU A 12 -17.34 2.47 -20.38
C LEU A 12 -17.06 2.34 -21.89
N ARG A 13 -15.82 2.59 -22.31
CA ARG A 13 -15.41 2.43 -23.72
C ARG A 13 -15.63 1.00 -24.23
N TRP A 14 -15.23 0.00 -23.44
CA TRP A 14 -15.48 -1.41 -23.76
C TRP A 14 -16.97 -1.70 -23.93
N ALA A 15 -17.80 -1.28 -22.98
CA ALA A 15 -19.24 -1.50 -23.03
C ALA A 15 -19.87 -0.83 -24.26
N THR A 16 -19.47 0.40 -24.59
CA THR A 16 -19.94 1.12 -25.78
C THR A 16 -19.56 0.39 -27.07
N MET A 17 -18.34 -0.11 -27.20
CA MET A 17 -17.89 -0.83 -28.40
C MET A 17 -18.64 -2.15 -28.60
N VAL A 18 -18.85 -2.91 -27.52
CA VAL A 18 -19.63 -4.15 -27.56
C VAL A 18 -21.09 -3.87 -27.91
N ALA A 19 -21.70 -2.85 -27.29
CA ALA A 19 -23.07 -2.46 -27.58
C ALA A 19 -23.25 -2.00 -29.03
N ALA A 20 -22.32 -1.21 -29.57
CA ALA A 20 -22.34 -0.78 -30.97
C ALA A 20 -22.28 -1.98 -31.94
N GLY A 21 -21.42 -2.96 -31.65
CA GLY A 21 -21.34 -4.20 -32.44
C GLY A 21 -22.65 -5.01 -32.40
N LEU A 22 -23.27 -5.13 -31.22
CA LEU A 22 -24.57 -5.79 -31.08
C LEU A 22 -25.71 -5.05 -31.81
N ILE A 23 -25.75 -3.72 -31.72
CA ILE A 23 -26.75 -2.90 -32.42
C ILE A 23 -26.57 -3.03 -33.94
N ALA A 24 -25.33 -2.92 -34.43
CA ALA A 24 -25.02 -3.10 -35.85
C ALA A 24 -25.42 -4.51 -36.33
N ALA A 25 -25.18 -5.54 -35.53
CA ALA A 25 -25.57 -6.91 -35.84
C ALA A 25 -27.09 -7.05 -36.01
N VAL A 26 -27.89 -6.44 -35.12
CA VAL A 26 -29.36 -6.42 -35.23
C VAL A 26 -29.79 -5.70 -36.51
N VAL A 27 -29.23 -4.52 -36.80
CA VAL A 27 -29.56 -3.75 -38.01
C VAL A 27 -29.21 -4.54 -39.28
N ILE A 28 -28.03 -5.14 -39.35
CA ILE A 28 -27.58 -5.94 -40.49
C ILE A 28 -28.48 -7.17 -40.71
N ALA A 29 -28.85 -7.86 -39.63
CA ALA A 29 -29.73 -9.04 -39.71
C ALA A 29 -31.15 -8.69 -40.23
N LEU A 30 -31.62 -7.46 -39.99
CA LEU A 30 -32.90 -6.96 -40.50
C LEU A 30 -32.84 -6.52 -41.97
N LEU A 31 -31.66 -6.09 -42.46
CA LEU A 31 -31.50 -5.48 -43.78
C LEU A 31 -31.02 -6.46 -44.87
N LEU A 32 -30.38 -7.58 -44.50
CA LEU A 32 -29.77 -8.52 -45.44
C LEU A 32 -30.52 -9.86 -45.54
N PRO A 33 -30.39 -10.60 -46.67
CA PRO A 33 -30.89 -11.97 -46.79
C PRO A 33 -30.33 -12.87 -45.69
N ARG A 34 -31.15 -13.78 -45.14
CA ARG A 34 -30.86 -14.56 -43.91
C ARG A 34 -29.43 -15.09 -43.80
N THR A 35 -28.90 -15.75 -44.82
CA THR A 35 -27.56 -16.36 -44.78
C THR A 35 -26.46 -15.30 -44.72
N LEU A 36 -26.53 -14.28 -45.57
CA LEU A 36 -25.57 -13.16 -45.60
C LEU A 36 -25.70 -12.28 -44.34
N GLY A 37 -26.92 -12.03 -43.90
CA GLY A 37 -27.24 -11.25 -42.70
C GLY A 37 -26.70 -11.87 -41.43
N LEU A 38 -26.81 -13.20 -41.27
CA LEU A 38 -26.25 -13.90 -40.10
C LEU A 38 -24.72 -13.80 -40.04
N VAL A 39 -24.03 -14.01 -41.17
CA VAL A 39 -22.56 -13.91 -41.24
C VAL A 39 -22.11 -12.48 -40.96
N ALA A 40 -22.73 -11.48 -41.60
CA ALA A 40 -22.38 -10.08 -41.41
C ALA A 40 -22.72 -9.58 -40.00
N ALA A 41 -23.82 -10.04 -39.40
CA ALA A 41 -24.16 -9.76 -38.01
C ALA A 41 -23.13 -10.35 -37.03
N ALA A 42 -22.70 -11.60 -37.24
CA ALA A 42 -21.65 -12.21 -36.43
C ALA A 42 -20.32 -11.45 -36.53
N LEU A 43 -19.95 -10.98 -37.72
CA LEU A 43 -18.77 -10.15 -37.93
C LEU A 43 -18.88 -8.79 -37.20
N ALA A 44 -20.06 -8.17 -37.19
CA ALA A 44 -20.28 -6.91 -36.46
C ALA A 44 -20.11 -7.10 -34.93
N VAL A 45 -20.64 -8.19 -34.37
CA VAL A 45 -20.40 -8.55 -32.96
C VAL A 45 -18.91 -8.78 -32.71
N LEU A 46 -18.24 -9.56 -33.56
CA LEU A 46 -16.81 -9.84 -33.42
C LEU A 46 -15.97 -8.56 -33.46
N LEU A 47 -16.25 -7.65 -34.39
CA LEU A 47 -15.58 -6.35 -34.48
C LEU A 47 -15.79 -5.51 -33.22
N GLY A 48 -17.01 -5.46 -32.70
CA GLY A 48 -17.32 -4.78 -31.44
C GLY A 48 -16.54 -5.36 -30.25
N VAL A 49 -16.44 -6.69 -30.17
CA VAL A 49 -15.67 -7.40 -29.13
C VAL A 49 -14.17 -7.17 -29.27
N VAL A 50 -13.61 -7.24 -30.48
CA VAL A 50 -12.18 -7.02 -30.73
C VAL A 50 -11.78 -5.57 -30.45
N ALA A 51 -12.58 -4.60 -30.91
CA ALA A 51 -12.38 -3.19 -30.59
C ALA A 51 -12.47 -2.96 -29.07
N GLY A 52 -13.51 -3.53 -28.44
CA GLY A 52 -13.69 -3.48 -27.00
C GLY A 52 -12.52 -4.09 -26.22
N HIS A 53 -11.93 -5.18 -26.71
CA HIS A 53 -10.78 -5.83 -26.08
C HIS A 53 -9.59 -4.87 -25.97
N GLY A 54 -9.30 -4.10 -27.02
CA GLY A 54 -8.27 -3.06 -27.00
C GLY A 54 -8.50 -1.99 -25.92
N ALA A 55 -9.75 -1.69 -25.56
CA ALA A 55 -10.05 -0.75 -24.47
C ALA A 55 -9.68 -1.33 -23.08
N MET A 56 -9.74 -2.65 -22.93
CA MET A 56 -9.54 -3.36 -21.66
C MET A 56 -8.08 -3.76 -21.41
N ILE A 57 -7.24 -3.79 -22.44
CA ILE A 57 -5.81 -4.09 -22.32
C ILE A 57 -5.01 -2.78 -22.43
N ALA A 58 -4.34 -2.43 -21.34
CA ALA A 58 -3.41 -1.31 -21.30
C ALA A 58 -1.96 -1.81 -21.36
N PRO A 59 -0.99 -0.95 -21.71
CA PRO A 59 0.43 -1.28 -21.53
C PRO A 59 0.68 -1.79 -20.10
N PRO A 60 1.49 -2.86 -19.94
CA PRO A 60 1.67 -3.49 -18.65
C PRO A 60 2.36 -2.55 -17.67
N GLY A 61 1.83 -2.49 -16.45
CA GLY A 61 2.48 -1.86 -15.30
C GLY A 61 3.05 -2.90 -14.36
N VAL A 62 3.73 -2.43 -13.30
CA VAL A 62 4.30 -3.27 -12.24
C VAL A 62 3.44 -3.17 -10.98
N ALA A 63 3.01 -4.31 -10.45
CA ALA A 63 2.26 -4.33 -9.20
C ALA A 63 3.21 -4.23 -8.02
N ILE A 64 3.05 -3.22 -7.18
CA ILE A 64 3.75 -3.09 -5.89
C ILE A 64 2.74 -3.35 -4.79
N LEU A 65 2.93 -4.46 -4.08
CA LEU A 65 2.04 -4.96 -3.03
C LEU A 65 2.53 -4.49 -1.66
N THR A 66 1.68 -3.83 -0.89
CA THR A 66 2.01 -3.33 0.44
C THR A 66 1.33 -4.17 1.52
N TYR A 67 2.15 -4.76 2.37
CA TYR A 67 1.80 -5.40 3.64
C TYR A 67 2.23 -4.48 4.80
N HIS A 68 1.67 -4.70 5.99
CA HIS A 68 2.12 -4.01 7.19
C HIS A 68 2.57 -5.03 8.23
N SER A 69 1.65 -5.90 8.67
CA SER A 69 1.90 -6.95 9.66
C SER A 69 1.57 -8.33 9.08
N VAL A 70 2.41 -9.32 9.36
CA VAL A 70 2.12 -10.73 9.08
C VAL A 70 2.05 -11.47 10.39
N SER A 71 0.85 -11.58 10.96
CA SER A 71 0.67 -12.03 12.36
C SER A 71 -0.45 -13.07 12.49
N PRO A 72 -0.24 -14.17 13.23
CA PRO A 72 -1.30 -15.11 13.57
C PRO A 72 -2.28 -14.52 14.60
N GLU A 73 -1.82 -13.57 15.43
CA GLU A 73 -2.54 -13.03 16.58
C GLU A 73 -2.49 -11.49 16.60
N PRO A 74 -3.20 -10.81 15.69
CA PRO A 74 -3.27 -9.35 15.72
C PRO A 74 -4.10 -8.86 16.91
N GLY A 75 -3.50 -8.00 17.73
CA GLY A 75 -4.21 -7.37 18.85
C GLY A 75 -3.43 -6.35 19.65
N TRP A 76 -2.12 -6.24 19.45
CA TRP A 76 -1.27 -5.36 20.27
C TRP A 76 -1.38 -3.87 19.90
N LEU A 77 -1.92 -3.55 18.71
CA LEU A 77 -2.27 -2.18 18.29
C LEU A 77 -3.79 -2.01 18.11
N PRO A 78 -4.33 -0.79 18.32
CA PRO A 78 -5.75 -0.50 18.10
C PRO A 78 -6.24 -0.77 16.68
N TRP A 79 -5.34 -0.72 15.69
CA TRP A 79 -5.61 -0.94 14.26
C TRP A 79 -4.95 -2.22 13.70
N SER A 80 -4.39 -3.08 14.57
CA SER A 80 -3.62 -4.26 14.14
C SER A 80 -4.46 -5.23 13.29
N ARG A 81 -5.76 -5.36 13.57
CA ARG A 81 -6.64 -6.30 12.87
C ARG A 81 -7.02 -5.83 11.48
N GLU A 82 -6.94 -4.53 11.22
CA GLU A 82 -7.22 -3.92 9.93
C GLU A 82 -6.05 -4.06 8.96
N ILE A 83 -4.81 -4.14 9.46
CA ILE A 83 -3.58 -4.11 8.66
C ILE A 83 -2.80 -5.44 8.66
N ALA A 84 -3.18 -6.39 9.52
CA ALA A 84 -2.51 -7.68 9.61
C ALA A 84 -3.04 -8.68 8.57
N VAL A 85 -2.12 -9.42 7.99
CA VAL A 85 -2.39 -10.59 7.16
C VAL A 85 -1.98 -11.84 7.92
N HIS A 86 -2.87 -12.82 8.01
CA HIS A 86 -2.52 -14.08 8.67
C HIS A 86 -1.40 -14.82 7.88
N PRO A 87 -0.41 -15.47 8.53
CA PRO A 87 0.71 -16.13 7.84
C PRO A 87 0.28 -17.12 6.75
N ARG A 88 -0.76 -17.93 6.98
CA ARG A 88 -1.35 -18.81 5.95
C ARG A 88 -1.93 -18.06 4.73
N THR A 89 -2.50 -16.87 4.94
CA THR A 89 -2.99 -16.02 3.84
C THR A 89 -1.79 -15.44 3.08
N PHE A 90 -0.76 -14.98 3.78
CA PHE A 90 0.47 -14.50 3.16
C PHE A 90 1.19 -15.60 2.35
N GLU A 91 1.34 -16.80 2.89
CA GLU A 91 1.87 -17.97 2.17
C GLU A 91 1.04 -18.26 0.89
N ARG A 92 -0.28 -18.21 0.99
CA ARG A 92 -1.16 -18.35 -0.18
C ARG A 92 -0.93 -17.25 -1.21
N HIS A 93 -0.62 -16.03 -0.77
CA HIS A 93 -0.29 -14.93 -1.68
C HIS A 93 1.00 -15.23 -2.46
N LEU A 94 2.07 -15.62 -1.78
CA LEU A 94 3.34 -15.96 -2.42
C LEU A 94 3.17 -17.11 -3.41
N GLU A 95 2.46 -18.17 -3.01
CA GLU A 95 2.17 -19.30 -3.90
C GLU A 95 1.38 -18.85 -5.14
N THR A 96 0.43 -17.94 -4.97
CA THR A 96 -0.37 -17.39 -6.08
C THR A 96 0.53 -16.64 -7.07
N LEU A 97 1.45 -15.81 -6.58
CA LEU A 97 2.43 -15.10 -7.42
C LEU A 97 3.31 -16.09 -8.20
N ARG A 98 3.82 -17.12 -7.52
CA ARG A 98 4.61 -18.19 -8.16
C ARG A 98 3.81 -18.91 -9.26
N ARG A 99 2.58 -19.34 -8.96
CA ARG A 99 1.68 -20.02 -9.93
C ARG A 99 1.29 -19.13 -11.11
N MET A 100 1.29 -17.81 -10.93
CA MET A 100 1.05 -16.84 -12.00
C MET A 100 2.27 -16.66 -12.93
N GLY A 101 3.44 -17.20 -12.55
CA GLY A 101 4.72 -16.92 -13.20
C GLY A 101 5.09 -15.45 -13.05
N ALA A 102 4.83 -14.84 -11.89
CA ALA A 102 5.24 -13.48 -11.59
C ALA A 102 6.74 -13.44 -11.31
N ALA A 103 7.45 -12.47 -11.90
CA ALA A 103 8.83 -12.18 -11.57
C ALA A 103 8.86 -11.25 -10.34
N VAL A 104 9.07 -11.80 -9.15
CA VAL A 104 9.22 -10.96 -7.95
C VAL A 104 10.62 -10.36 -7.96
N ILE A 105 10.72 -9.02 -8.02
CA ILE A 105 11.99 -8.30 -8.16
C ILE A 105 12.21 -7.32 -6.99
N ALA A 106 13.47 -7.02 -6.72
CA ALA A 106 13.87 -6.05 -5.71
C ALA A 106 13.49 -4.62 -6.13
N THR A 107 13.15 -3.75 -5.17
CA THR A 107 12.70 -2.39 -5.50
C THR A 107 13.83 -1.55 -6.07
N ARG A 108 15.06 -1.69 -5.57
CA ARG A 108 16.23 -0.96 -6.10
C ARG A 108 16.55 -1.37 -7.54
N ASP A 109 16.40 -2.65 -7.90
CA ASP A 109 16.56 -3.11 -9.29
C ASP A 109 15.51 -2.47 -10.20
N PHE A 110 14.23 -2.49 -9.78
CA PHE A 110 13.15 -1.84 -10.51
C PHE A 110 13.43 -0.34 -10.73
N VAL A 111 13.78 0.40 -9.67
CA VAL A 111 14.07 1.84 -9.76
C VAL A 111 15.27 2.10 -10.66
N THR A 112 16.33 1.29 -10.56
CA THR A 112 17.55 1.45 -11.37
C THR A 112 17.26 1.21 -12.86
N ARG A 113 16.57 0.12 -13.21
CA ARG A 113 16.16 -0.17 -14.59
C ARG A 113 15.28 0.94 -15.16
N ARG A 114 14.29 1.38 -14.39
CA ARG A 114 13.39 2.48 -14.79
C ARG A 114 14.14 3.77 -15.06
N ALA A 115 15.13 4.12 -14.22
CA ALA A 115 15.95 5.31 -14.41
C ALA A 115 16.87 5.21 -15.64
N ALA A 116 17.35 4.00 -15.97
CA ALA A 116 18.16 3.72 -17.15
C ALA A 116 17.34 3.51 -18.44
N ALA A 117 16.00 3.54 -18.36
CA ALA A 117 15.09 3.13 -19.43
C ALA A 117 15.28 1.69 -19.92
N ASP A 118 15.80 0.82 -19.05
CA ASP A 118 15.98 -0.61 -19.32
C ASP A 118 14.66 -1.38 -19.21
N ALA A 119 14.62 -2.54 -19.86
CA ALA A 119 13.51 -3.47 -19.75
C ALA A 119 13.34 -3.98 -18.30
N VAL A 120 12.11 -3.90 -17.81
CA VAL A 120 11.66 -4.55 -16.57
C VAL A 120 11.11 -5.94 -16.94
N PRO A 121 11.41 -7.01 -16.17
CA PRO A 121 10.88 -8.33 -16.45
C PRO A 121 9.36 -8.35 -16.64
N ASP A 122 8.91 -9.15 -17.60
CA ASP A 122 7.47 -9.35 -17.81
C ASP A 122 6.81 -9.87 -16.54
N ARG A 123 5.61 -9.36 -16.27
CA ARG A 123 4.81 -9.71 -15.08
C ARG A 123 5.54 -9.46 -13.76
N ALA A 124 6.42 -8.46 -13.71
CA ALA A 124 7.09 -8.05 -12.49
C ALA A 124 6.10 -7.70 -11.36
N VAL A 125 6.47 -8.08 -10.15
CA VAL A 125 5.78 -7.76 -8.89
C VAL A 125 6.81 -7.38 -7.85
N ILE A 126 6.48 -6.44 -6.96
CA ILE A 126 7.34 -5.98 -5.87
C ILE A 126 6.57 -6.12 -4.55
N LEU A 127 7.26 -6.53 -3.48
CA LEU A 127 6.69 -6.74 -2.15
C LEU A 127 7.25 -5.72 -1.16
N HIS A 128 6.37 -4.95 -0.53
CA HIS A 128 6.70 -3.92 0.46
C HIS A 128 6.05 -4.23 1.81
N PHE A 129 6.77 -3.95 2.90
CA PHE A 129 6.29 -4.08 4.27
C PHE A 129 6.51 -2.75 5.00
N ASP A 130 5.44 -2.06 5.39
CA ASP A 130 5.53 -0.77 6.08
C ASP A 130 5.64 -0.97 7.62
N ASP A 131 5.98 0.11 8.33
CA ASP A 131 6.02 0.30 9.80
C ASP A 131 7.15 -0.44 10.57
N GLY A 132 7.68 -1.55 10.06
CA GLY A 132 8.80 -2.27 10.70
C GLY A 132 8.40 -3.16 11.89
N TYR A 133 7.21 -3.77 11.84
CA TYR A 133 6.74 -4.68 12.89
C TYR A 133 7.58 -5.96 13.01
N LEU A 134 7.74 -6.45 14.26
CA LEU A 134 8.52 -7.64 14.59
C LEU A 134 7.96 -8.92 13.96
N ASP A 135 6.64 -9.01 13.83
CA ASP A 135 5.97 -10.16 13.23
C ASP A 135 6.38 -10.42 11.77
N ASN A 136 6.82 -9.39 11.03
CA ASN A 136 7.35 -9.54 9.69
C ASN A 136 8.67 -10.32 9.68
N HIS A 137 9.58 -10.03 10.62
CA HIS A 137 10.82 -10.79 10.77
C HIS A 137 10.53 -12.25 11.14
N ARG A 138 9.54 -12.50 12.01
CA ARG A 138 9.22 -13.84 12.50
C ARG A 138 8.44 -14.70 11.51
N HIS A 139 7.50 -14.10 10.78
CA HIS A 139 6.54 -14.84 9.96
C HIS A 139 6.69 -14.56 8.46
N ALA A 140 6.97 -13.32 8.06
CA ALA A 140 7.10 -12.98 6.64
C ALA A 140 8.47 -13.39 6.07
N MET A 141 9.56 -13.05 6.77
CA MET A 141 10.94 -13.31 6.32
C MET A 141 11.20 -14.79 5.99
N PRO A 142 10.83 -15.78 6.83
CA PRO A 142 11.10 -17.18 6.52
C PRO A 142 10.32 -17.67 5.29
N LEU A 143 9.10 -17.18 5.10
CA LEU A 143 8.27 -17.52 3.93
C LEU A 143 8.84 -16.91 2.64
N LEU A 144 9.30 -15.66 2.71
CA LEU A 144 9.95 -14.98 1.58
C LEU A 144 11.25 -15.68 1.17
N LEU A 145 12.09 -16.06 2.15
CA LEU A 145 13.32 -16.82 1.91
C LEU A 145 13.04 -18.16 1.25
N ARG A 146 12.04 -18.90 1.76
CA ARG A 146 11.66 -20.20 1.19
C ARG A 146 11.18 -20.10 -0.25
N GLU A 147 10.48 -19.03 -0.61
CA GLU A 147 10.01 -18.80 -1.98
C GLU A 147 11.04 -18.08 -2.88
N GLY A 148 12.20 -17.67 -2.32
CA GLY A 148 13.21 -16.91 -3.05
C GLY A 148 12.72 -15.54 -3.54
N MET A 149 11.79 -14.92 -2.82
CA MET A 149 11.13 -13.68 -3.24
C MET A 149 11.74 -12.47 -2.52
N PRO A 150 12.34 -11.51 -3.25
CA PRO A 150 12.85 -10.29 -2.63
C PRO A 150 11.71 -9.41 -2.11
N ALA A 151 12.03 -8.58 -1.13
CA ALA A 151 11.10 -7.63 -0.52
C ALA A 151 11.85 -6.42 0.05
N THR A 152 11.11 -5.34 0.27
CA THR A 152 11.60 -4.12 0.94
C THR A 152 10.80 -3.86 2.21
N PHE A 153 11.50 -3.68 3.32
CA PHE A 153 10.93 -3.35 4.63
C PHE A 153 11.17 -1.87 4.94
N PHE A 154 10.12 -1.17 5.37
CA PHE A 154 10.12 0.26 5.65
C PHE A 154 9.88 0.54 7.14
N PRO A 155 10.88 0.43 8.02
CA PRO A 155 10.74 0.83 9.43
C PRO A 155 10.67 2.36 9.59
N SER A 156 9.89 2.81 10.56
CA SER A 156 9.92 4.20 11.05
C SER A 156 10.87 4.33 12.23
N LEU A 157 11.76 5.32 12.21
CA LEU A 157 12.94 5.37 13.09
C LEU A 157 12.61 5.30 14.59
N ASP A 158 11.70 6.13 15.07
CA ASP A 158 11.41 6.23 16.50
C ASP A 158 10.73 4.96 17.03
N PHE A 159 10.11 4.16 16.16
CA PHE A 159 9.51 2.90 16.55
C PHE A 159 10.49 1.74 16.56
N ILE A 160 11.69 1.87 16.01
CA ILE A 160 12.70 0.81 16.06
C ILE A 160 13.06 0.51 17.52
N SER A 161 12.99 -0.76 17.89
CA SER A 161 13.28 -1.19 19.25
C SER A 161 14.76 -0.95 19.59
N PRO A 162 15.08 -0.39 20.77
CA PRO A 162 16.45 -0.22 21.24
C PRO A 162 17.07 -1.53 21.73
N TYR A 163 16.33 -2.66 21.70
CA TYR A 163 16.84 -3.96 22.11
C TYR A 163 18.05 -4.37 21.27
N ALA A 164 19.21 -4.54 21.90
CA ALA A 164 20.47 -4.80 21.20
C ALA A 164 20.60 -6.25 20.66
N GLY A 165 19.77 -7.18 21.12
CA GLY A 165 19.83 -8.60 20.76
C GLY A 165 18.89 -9.01 19.63
N MET A 166 18.81 -10.33 19.42
CA MET A 166 17.89 -10.97 18.50
C MET A 166 16.75 -11.65 19.27
N ARG A 167 15.50 -11.23 19.06
CA ARG A 167 14.35 -11.87 19.74
C ARG A 167 13.89 -13.11 18.95
N ARG A 168 14.30 -14.29 19.41
CA ARG A 168 13.95 -15.59 18.78
C ARG A 168 12.63 -16.17 19.30
N ASP A 169 12.21 -15.79 20.51
CA ASP A 169 11.06 -16.34 21.23
C ASP A 169 10.20 -15.24 21.89
N GLY A 170 9.10 -15.63 22.54
CA GLY A 170 8.17 -14.73 23.21
C GLY A 170 7.16 -14.04 22.29
N SER A 171 6.61 -12.91 22.73
CA SER A 171 5.55 -12.20 22.00
C SER A 171 5.99 -11.66 20.64
N ASP A 172 5.14 -11.81 19.62
CA ASP A 172 5.31 -11.20 18.29
C ASP A 172 5.00 -9.69 18.27
N ALA A 173 4.55 -9.14 19.39
CA ALA A 173 4.14 -7.74 19.49
C ALA A 173 5.34 -6.79 19.52
N GLY A 174 5.20 -5.68 18.78
CA GLY A 174 6.16 -4.59 18.75
C GLY A 174 6.86 -4.44 17.41
N TYR A 175 7.94 -3.69 17.44
CA TYR A 175 8.71 -3.28 16.27
C TYR A 175 10.08 -3.94 16.28
N MET A 176 10.65 -4.16 15.10
CA MET A 176 11.99 -4.71 14.95
C MET A 176 13.06 -3.82 15.59
N SER A 177 14.15 -4.41 16.06
CA SER A 177 15.37 -3.71 16.44
C SER A 177 16.31 -3.52 15.25
N TRP A 178 17.34 -2.69 15.42
CA TRP A 178 18.40 -2.57 14.41
C TRP A 178 19.10 -3.90 14.12
N THR A 179 19.23 -4.78 15.11
CA THR A 179 19.82 -6.12 14.95
C THR A 179 18.95 -7.01 14.07
N GLU A 180 17.63 -6.99 14.23
CA GLU A 180 16.68 -7.75 13.40
C GLU A 180 16.58 -7.17 11.98
N LEU A 181 16.63 -5.84 11.84
CA LEU A 181 16.72 -5.17 10.53
C LEU A 181 18.03 -5.49 9.80
N ALA A 182 19.14 -5.65 10.53
CA ALA A 182 20.41 -6.09 9.95
C ALA A 182 20.34 -7.54 9.45
N GLU A 183 19.64 -8.45 10.16
CA GLU A 183 19.43 -9.83 9.69
C GLU A 183 18.60 -9.87 8.40
N LEU A 184 17.58 -9.01 8.26
CA LEU A 184 16.85 -8.85 6.99
C LEU A 184 17.80 -8.49 5.84
N ARG A 185 18.70 -7.53 6.06
CA ARG A 185 19.69 -7.13 5.04
C ARG A 185 20.67 -8.24 4.71
N GLN A 186 21.18 -8.96 5.72
CA GLN A 186 22.08 -10.10 5.53
C GLN A 186 21.39 -11.23 4.76
N ALA A 187 20.09 -11.41 4.96
CA ALA A 187 19.25 -12.34 4.22
C ALA A 187 18.90 -11.89 2.79
N GLY A 188 19.38 -10.71 2.35
CA GLY A 188 19.20 -10.19 1.00
C GLY A 188 17.97 -9.30 0.79
N PHE A 189 17.24 -8.95 1.86
CA PHE A 189 16.11 -8.02 1.79
C PHE A 189 16.58 -6.56 1.84
N GLU A 190 15.79 -5.69 1.22
CA GLU A 190 16.03 -4.25 1.31
C GLU A 190 15.39 -3.69 2.59
N VAL A 191 16.10 -2.77 3.25
CA VAL A 191 15.56 -1.98 4.37
C VAL A 191 15.73 -0.51 4.01
N GLU A 192 14.66 0.26 4.07
CA GLU A 192 14.57 1.66 3.63
C GLU A 192 13.67 2.45 4.60
N PRO A 193 13.74 3.78 4.75
CA PRO A 193 13.02 4.50 5.79
C PRO A 193 11.52 4.73 5.48
N HIS A 194 10.70 4.75 6.56
CA HIS A 194 9.29 5.18 6.58
C HIS A 194 9.06 6.45 7.41
N GLY A 195 9.97 7.42 7.27
CA GLY A 195 9.98 8.62 8.11
C GLY A 195 10.48 8.37 9.54
N VAL A 196 10.55 9.44 10.33
CA VAL A 196 10.94 9.33 11.74
C VAL A 196 9.83 8.68 12.57
N ASP A 197 8.59 9.12 12.35
CA ASP A 197 7.41 8.59 13.01
C ASP A 197 6.13 8.72 12.14
N HIS A 198 5.00 8.25 12.68
CA HIS A 198 3.66 8.41 12.08
C HIS A 198 2.93 9.61 12.69
N ALA A 199 3.64 10.65 13.15
CA ALA A 199 3.00 11.77 13.81
C ALA A 199 2.06 12.53 12.87
N ARG A 200 1.05 13.12 13.51
CA ARG A 200 0.11 14.02 12.86
C ARG A 200 0.27 15.41 13.47
N VAL A 201 -0.07 16.41 12.67
CA VAL A 201 -0.10 17.81 13.09
C VAL A 201 -1.53 18.33 13.08
N PRO A 202 -1.92 19.22 14.01
CA PRO A 202 -3.17 19.96 13.89
C PRO A 202 -3.22 20.69 12.53
N THR A 203 -4.38 20.76 11.88
CA THR A 203 -4.56 21.49 10.60
C THR A 203 -5.53 22.66 10.71
N SER A 204 -6.20 22.78 11.86
CA SER A 204 -6.98 23.94 12.30
C SER A 204 -7.10 23.95 13.82
N ASP A 205 -7.70 25.01 14.36
CA ASP A 205 -8.13 25.17 15.76
C ASP A 205 -9.37 24.35 16.13
N ARG A 206 -10.09 23.82 15.14
CA ARG A 206 -11.29 23.01 15.34
C ARG A 206 -10.97 21.73 16.12
N ALA A 207 -11.56 21.60 17.31
CA ALA A 207 -11.64 20.35 18.03
C ALA A 207 -12.65 19.40 17.37
N ILE A 208 -12.28 18.13 17.23
CA ILE A 208 -13.14 17.04 16.73
C ILE A 208 -13.58 16.08 17.85
N GLY A 209 -13.10 16.31 19.07
CA GLY A 209 -13.47 15.53 20.25
C GLY A 209 -12.57 15.82 21.43
N THR A 210 -12.70 15.02 22.47
CA THR A 210 -11.93 15.11 23.71
C THR A 210 -11.24 13.78 23.99
N LEU A 211 -9.97 13.84 24.38
CA LEU A 211 -9.17 12.68 24.73
C LEU A 211 -9.69 12.07 26.04
N ASN A 212 -9.94 10.77 26.07
CA ASN A 212 -10.43 10.05 27.23
C ASN A 212 -9.79 8.65 27.33
N ALA A 213 -10.03 7.96 28.45
CA ALA A 213 -9.45 6.64 28.72
C ALA A 213 -9.80 5.59 27.64
N ALA A 214 -10.95 5.73 26.96
CA ALA A 214 -11.42 4.77 25.96
C ALA A 214 -10.86 5.03 24.55
N ASN A 215 -10.46 6.26 24.21
CA ASN A 215 -10.05 6.62 22.85
C ASN A 215 -8.56 6.97 22.71
N TRP A 216 -7.82 7.19 23.80
CA TRP A 216 -6.48 7.79 23.70
C TRP A 216 -5.51 6.96 22.84
N ARG A 217 -5.60 5.62 22.86
CA ARG A 217 -4.77 4.75 22.01
C ARG A 217 -5.06 4.91 20.51
N LYS A 218 -6.32 5.16 20.14
CA LYS A 218 -6.70 5.47 18.74
C LYS A 218 -6.15 6.84 18.30
N HIS A 219 -5.84 7.70 19.26
CA HIS A 219 -5.22 9.01 19.07
C HIS A 219 -3.79 9.06 19.62
N ALA A 220 -3.08 7.93 19.66
CA ALA A 220 -1.73 7.83 20.22
C ALA A 220 -0.73 8.79 19.54
N TRP A 221 -1.00 9.20 18.31
CA TRP A 221 -0.25 10.24 17.61
C TRP A 221 -0.14 11.56 18.39
N LEU A 222 -1.11 11.91 19.25
CA LEU A 222 -1.01 13.07 20.14
C LEU A 222 0.13 12.90 21.15
N GLN A 223 0.28 11.69 21.69
CA GLN A 223 1.39 11.37 22.60
C GLN A 223 2.71 11.37 21.85
N TRP A 224 2.77 10.75 20.66
CA TRP A 224 3.98 10.71 19.84
C TRP A 224 4.46 12.10 19.43
N ALA A 225 3.55 12.98 19.02
CA ALA A 225 3.89 14.34 18.64
C ALA A 225 4.42 15.18 19.81
N ALA A 226 4.01 14.84 21.04
CA ALA A 226 4.43 15.51 22.27
C ALA A 226 5.65 14.86 22.95
N THR A 227 6.06 13.67 22.51
CA THR A 227 7.14 12.89 23.15
C THR A 227 8.29 12.70 22.16
N PRO A 228 9.43 13.39 22.34
CA PRO A 228 10.60 13.18 21.50
C PRO A 228 11.28 11.83 21.80
N GLY A 229 12.00 11.30 20.82
CA GLY A 229 12.82 10.10 20.98
C GLY A 229 12.04 8.81 20.76
N PRO A 230 12.55 7.67 21.29
CA PRO A 230 12.01 6.36 21.02
C PRO A 230 10.55 6.22 21.45
N LYS A 231 9.74 5.63 20.58
CA LYS A 231 8.30 5.39 20.72
C LYS A 231 7.95 3.90 20.65
N HIS A 232 8.92 3.02 20.44
CA HIS A 232 8.71 1.57 20.21
C HIS A 232 7.77 0.86 21.21
N ASP A 233 7.69 1.30 22.47
CA ASP A 233 6.94 0.70 23.57
C ASP A 233 5.63 1.42 23.90
N TRP A 234 5.23 2.44 23.12
CA TRP A 234 4.03 3.25 23.39
C TRP A 234 2.76 2.43 23.62
N PHE A 235 2.66 1.28 22.96
CA PHE A 235 1.50 0.38 23.03
C PHE A 235 1.37 -0.30 24.40
N GLN A 236 2.46 -0.38 25.17
CA GLN A 236 2.51 -0.93 26.53
C GLN A 236 2.00 0.06 27.58
N MET A 237 1.94 1.35 27.24
CA MET A 237 1.45 2.38 28.15
C MET A 237 -0.01 2.12 28.53
N THR A 238 -0.33 2.20 29.82
CA THR A 238 -1.68 1.99 30.36
C THR A 238 -2.51 3.27 30.37
N SER A 239 -1.86 4.43 30.42
CA SER A 239 -2.44 5.77 30.36
C SER A 239 -1.59 6.73 29.50
N PRO A 240 -2.16 7.82 28.96
CA PRO A 240 -1.38 8.82 28.25
C PRO A 240 -0.49 9.61 29.23
N ALA A 241 0.74 9.91 28.82
CA ALA A 241 1.73 10.59 29.66
C ALA A 241 1.97 12.05 29.26
N ALA A 242 2.04 12.35 27.97
CA ALA A 242 2.45 13.67 27.46
C ALA A 242 1.26 14.61 27.20
N VAL A 243 0.15 14.09 26.69
CA VAL A 243 -1.09 14.86 26.49
C VAL A 243 -2.18 14.31 27.41
N PRO A 244 -2.63 15.07 28.43
CA PRO A 244 -3.51 14.55 29.47
C PRO A 244 -4.93 14.26 28.95
N LEU A 245 -5.62 13.35 29.62
CA LEU A 245 -7.07 13.15 29.42
C LEU A 245 -7.82 14.46 29.65
N GLY A 246 -8.90 14.67 28.89
CA GLY A 246 -9.63 15.95 28.85
C GLY A 246 -9.08 16.95 27.82
N SER A 247 -7.90 16.70 27.24
CA SER A 247 -7.37 17.55 26.16
C SER A 247 -8.23 17.47 24.90
N ALA A 248 -8.34 18.58 24.18
CA ALA A 248 -8.99 18.61 22.88
C ALA A 248 -8.23 17.75 21.86
N ILE A 249 -8.96 16.99 21.07
CA ILE A 249 -8.44 16.29 19.89
C ILE A 249 -8.65 17.25 18.70
N PRO A 250 -7.59 17.82 18.11
CA PRO A 250 -7.75 18.75 17.01
C PRO A 250 -8.00 18.00 15.69
N SER A 251 -8.63 18.69 14.74
CA SER A 251 -8.55 18.30 13.33
C SER A 251 -7.08 18.19 12.94
N SER A 252 -6.69 17.06 12.32
CA SER A 252 -5.29 16.73 12.11
C SER A 252 -5.00 16.10 10.76
N GLY A 253 -3.78 16.31 10.29
CA GLY A 253 -3.23 15.79 9.06
C GLY A 253 -1.87 15.13 9.29
N LEU A 254 -1.38 14.38 8.31
CA LEU A 254 -0.06 13.76 8.41
C LEU A 254 1.03 14.83 8.47
N ALA A 255 1.99 14.67 9.38
CA ALA A 255 3.07 15.63 9.50
C ALA A 255 3.75 15.86 8.14
N LEU A 256 4.17 14.81 7.45
CA LEU A 256 4.93 14.96 6.20
C LEU A 256 4.10 15.35 4.95
N ALA A 257 2.80 15.61 5.11
CA ALA A 257 1.92 15.98 3.99
C ALA A 257 1.15 17.28 4.19
N GLU A 258 0.89 17.68 5.44
CA GLU A 258 -0.04 18.76 5.76
C GLU A 258 0.67 19.90 6.51
N ARG A 259 0.23 21.13 6.22
CA ARG A 259 0.67 22.34 6.91
C ARG A 259 0.08 22.35 8.32
N ALA A 260 0.92 22.47 9.33
CA ALA A 260 0.47 22.49 10.72
C ALA A 260 -0.29 23.79 11.03
N TRP A 261 -1.26 23.74 11.94
CA TRP A 261 -1.87 24.90 12.56
C TRP A 261 -1.19 25.18 13.89
N ARG A 262 -0.55 26.34 14.03
CA ARG A 262 0.19 26.74 15.23
C ARG A 262 0.05 28.25 15.44
N GLY A 263 -0.12 28.68 16.69
CA GLY A 263 -0.18 30.10 17.03
C GLY A 263 -1.32 30.88 16.32
N GLY A 264 -2.44 30.22 16.03
CA GLY A 264 -3.59 30.84 15.37
C GLY A 264 -3.47 30.98 13.85
N ALA A 265 -2.46 30.38 13.22
CA ALA A 265 -2.28 30.41 11.77
C ALA A 265 -1.80 29.07 11.20
N LYS A 266 -1.97 28.88 9.89
CA LYS A 266 -1.33 27.76 9.17
C LYS A 266 0.14 28.07 8.93
N GLU A 267 1.00 27.15 9.37
CA GLU A 267 2.44 27.04 9.06
C GLU A 267 2.69 27.41 7.60
N ASP A 268 3.62 28.31 7.29
CA ASP A 268 3.94 28.64 5.90
C ASP A 268 4.62 27.46 5.15
N ILE A 269 4.79 27.61 3.83
CA ILE A 269 5.40 26.55 3.01
C ILE A 269 6.87 26.30 3.40
N GLY A 270 7.62 27.32 3.81
CA GLY A 270 9.02 27.17 4.21
C GLY A 270 9.19 26.35 5.48
N ALA A 271 8.32 26.57 6.47
CA ALA A 271 8.30 25.78 7.70
C ALA A 271 7.89 24.32 7.44
N LEU A 272 6.89 24.07 6.58
CA LEU A 272 6.51 22.73 6.15
C LEU A 272 7.67 22.01 5.43
N THR A 273 8.27 22.64 4.43
CA THR A 273 9.36 22.04 3.65
C THR A 273 10.58 21.78 4.52
N GLY A 274 10.93 22.72 5.41
CA GLY A 274 12.00 22.52 6.40
C GLY A 274 11.71 21.36 7.36
N ARG A 275 10.44 21.13 7.72
CA ARG A 275 10.05 19.99 8.56
C ARG A 275 10.15 18.66 7.81
N ILE A 276 9.74 18.60 6.55
CA ILE A 276 9.92 17.42 5.69
C ILE A 276 11.42 17.15 5.48
N GLU A 277 12.21 18.19 5.20
CA GLU A 277 13.66 18.07 4.95
C GLU A 277 14.39 17.52 6.17
N ARG A 278 14.08 18.01 7.38
CA ARG A 278 14.66 17.48 8.63
C ARG A 278 14.33 16.01 8.86
N ASP A 279 13.08 15.59 8.62
CA ASP A 279 12.65 14.20 8.80
C ASP A 279 13.41 13.27 7.84
N LEU A 280 13.41 13.61 6.55
CA LEU A 280 14.10 12.81 5.53
C LEU A 280 15.61 12.79 5.74
N ALA A 281 16.21 13.89 6.18
CA ALA A 281 17.64 13.97 6.50
C ALA A 281 18.00 13.13 7.75
N ALA A 282 17.16 13.15 8.78
CA ALA A 282 17.32 12.30 9.96
C ALA A 282 17.28 10.81 9.59
N CYS A 283 16.34 10.42 8.72
CA CYS A 283 16.29 9.07 8.15
C CYS A 283 17.60 8.69 7.46
N ARG A 284 18.15 9.57 6.62
CA ARG A 284 19.43 9.30 5.94
C ARG A 284 20.57 9.13 6.92
N ALA A 285 20.69 10.05 7.89
CA ALA A 285 21.75 10.02 8.89
C ALA A 285 21.70 8.72 9.70
N ALA A 286 20.52 8.32 10.18
CA ALA A 286 20.36 7.08 10.94
C ALA A 286 20.76 5.83 10.14
N PHE A 287 20.41 5.77 8.86
CA PHE A 287 20.78 4.62 8.00
C PHE A 287 22.28 4.61 7.68
N VAL A 288 22.90 5.77 7.44
CA VAL A 288 24.37 5.84 7.27
C VAL A 288 25.08 5.41 8.55
N GLU A 289 24.63 5.86 9.72
CA GLU A 289 25.19 5.46 11.01
C GLU A 289 25.04 3.95 11.26
N ARG A 290 23.87 3.38 10.98
CA ARG A 290 23.53 2.00 11.33
C ARG A 290 23.99 0.96 10.31
N PHE A 291 24.01 1.31 9.02
CA PHE A 291 24.30 0.37 7.92
C PHE A 291 25.49 0.80 7.05
N GLY A 292 26.09 1.97 7.28
CA GLY A 292 27.20 2.48 6.47
C GLY A 292 26.80 2.96 5.08
N GLU A 293 25.51 2.93 4.73
CA GLU A 293 25.00 3.40 3.45
C GLU A 293 23.76 4.26 3.62
N ALA A 294 23.60 5.23 2.73
CA ALA A 294 22.42 6.05 2.71
C ALA A 294 21.26 5.34 2.01
N PRO A 295 20.01 5.54 2.45
CA PRO A 295 18.84 4.93 1.84
C PRO A 295 18.62 5.50 0.44
N GLN A 296 18.01 4.71 -0.43
CA GLN A 296 17.73 5.11 -1.82
C GLN A 296 16.25 5.36 -2.06
N ILE A 297 15.38 4.81 -1.22
CA ILE A 297 13.93 4.86 -1.41
C ILE A 297 13.29 5.38 -0.14
N PHE A 298 12.33 6.29 -0.28
CA PHE A 298 11.57 6.78 0.88
C PHE A 298 10.12 6.33 0.79
N CYS A 299 9.60 5.73 1.86
CA CYS A 299 8.18 5.39 1.95
C CYS A 299 7.45 6.48 2.75
N TRP A 300 6.47 7.16 2.14
CA TRP A 300 5.66 8.15 2.84
C TRP A 300 4.58 7.49 3.72
N PRO A 301 4.43 7.92 4.99
CA PRO A 301 3.33 7.48 5.86
C PRO A 301 1.96 7.59 5.18
N GLU A 302 1.15 6.54 5.29
CA GLU A 302 -0.15 6.36 4.61
C GLU A 302 -0.11 6.59 3.07
N ASN A 303 1.06 6.51 2.43
CA ASN A 303 1.25 6.78 1.00
C ASN A 303 0.76 8.20 0.59
N LYS A 304 0.86 9.19 1.50
CA LYS A 304 0.48 10.59 1.27
C LYS A 304 1.68 11.50 1.46
N LEU A 305 1.78 12.51 0.60
CA LEU A 305 2.86 13.50 0.62
C LEU A 305 2.34 14.87 0.18
N HIS A 306 3.03 15.92 0.61
CA HIS A 306 2.88 17.24 0.04
C HIS A 306 3.53 17.29 -1.36
N PRO A 307 3.03 18.09 -2.32
CA PRO A 307 3.63 18.20 -3.65
C PRO A 307 5.14 18.47 -3.65
N GLU A 308 5.62 19.29 -2.72
CA GLU A 308 7.05 19.62 -2.53
C GLU A 308 7.88 18.45 -2.00
N GLY A 309 7.27 17.49 -1.30
CA GLY A 309 7.98 16.43 -0.58
C GLY A 309 8.86 15.58 -1.47
N ARG A 310 8.43 15.32 -2.71
CA ARG A 310 9.22 14.52 -3.67
C ARG A 310 10.44 15.26 -4.17
N GLN A 311 10.34 16.57 -4.40
CA GLN A 311 11.49 17.38 -4.79
C GLN A 311 12.52 17.44 -3.65
N ILE A 312 12.06 17.55 -2.40
CA ILE A 312 12.93 17.50 -1.22
C ILE A 312 13.66 16.15 -1.16
N ALA A 313 12.93 15.04 -1.30
CA ALA A 313 13.52 13.70 -1.31
C ALA A 313 14.61 13.56 -2.40
N ARG A 314 14.35 14.05 -3.62
CA ARG A 314 15.34 14.05 -4.70
C ARG A 314 16.58 14.84 -4.34
N ARG A 315 16.45 16.07 -3.82
CA ARG A 315 17.60 16.91 -3.42
C ARG A 315 18.44 16.25 -2.34
N LEU A 316 17.81 15.51 -1.43
CA LEU A 316 18.50 14.75 -0.38
C LEU A 316 19.12 13.44 -0.89
N GLY A 317 18.92 13.07 -2.16
CA GLY A 317 19.56 11.90 -2.78
C GLY A 317 18.73 10.62 -2.73
N TYR A 318 17.44 10.68 -2.40
CA TYR A 318 16.53 9.55 -2.66
C TYR A 318 16.25 9.43 -4.16
N ARG A 319 16.33 8.21 -4.70
CA ARG A 319 16.10 7.90 -6.11
C ARG A 319 14.61 7.78 -6.44
N ALA A 320 13.81 7.29 -5.50
CA ALA A 320 12.38 7.13 -5.67
C ALA A 320 11.64 7.27 -4.34
N THR A 321 10.35 7.58 -4.42
CA THR A 321 9.48 7.61 -3.25
C THR A 321 8.14 6.95 -3.54
N THR A 322 7.46 6.47 -2.50
CA THR A 322 6.08 6.00 -2.63
C THR A 322 5.11 7.19 -2.81
N GLY A 323 3.80 6.99 -2.63
CA GLY A 323 2.83 8.06 -2.80
C GLY A 323 2.36 8.28 -4.25
N GLY A 324 2.64 7.32 -5.13
CA GLY A 324 2.11 7.29 -6.48
C GLY A 324 0.66 6.81 -6.56
N GLN A 325 -0.02 7.15 -7.66
CA GLN A 325 -1.42 6.78 -7.94
C GLN A 325 -1.60 6.09 -9.30
N GLY A 326 -0.50 5.74 -9.97
CA GLY A 326 -0.46 5.10 -11.28
C GLY A 326 -0.35 3.57 -11.20
N ARG A 327 0.16 2.97 -12.27
CA ARG A 327 0.39 1.52 -12.42
C ARG A 327 1.87 1.16 -12.51
N ASN A 328 2.77 2.13 -12.39
CA ASN A 328 4.21 1.96 -12.63
C ASN A 328 4.48 1.49 -14.07
N GLY A 329 3.78 2.10 -15.03
CA GLY A 329 3.95 1.84 -16.47
C GLY A 329 5.26 2.43 -17.01
N ALA A 330 5.61 2.03 -18.24
CA ALA A 330 6.82 2.49 -18.92
C ALA A 330 6.88 4.02 -19.06
N ASP A 331 5.71 4.63 -19.22
CA ASP A 331 5.43 6.06 -19.42
C ASP A 331 5.31 6.88 -18.12
N GLU A 332 5.34 6.24 -16.95
CA GLU A 332 5.23 6.93 -15.65
C GLU A 332 6.62 7.35 -15.11
N SER A 333 6.71 8.27 -14.15
CA SER A 333 8.02 8.67 -13.61
C SER A 333 8.70 7.51 -12.87
N ALA A 334 10.00 7.29 -13.13
CA ALA A 334 10.83 6.31 -12.42
C ALA A 334 11.00 6.62 -10.92
N GLU A 335 10.76 7.86 -10.51
CA GLU A 335 10.90 8.31 -9.12
C GLU A 335 9.64 8.07 -8.27
N VAL A 336 8.56 7.58 -8.89
CA VAL A 336 7.24 7.47 -8.27
C VAL A 336 6.82 6.01 -8.20
N LEU A 337 6.73 5.48 -6.98
CA LEU A 337 6.26 4.13 -6.71
C LEU A 337 4.77 4.18 -6.33
N SER A 338 3.94 3.61 -7.19
CA SER A 338 2.50 3.48 -7.02
C SER A 338 2.15 2.11 -6.45
N ARG A 339 1.52 2.08 -5.28
CA ARG A 339 1.31 0.84 -4.52
C ARG A 339 -0.16 0.48 -4.41
N ILE A 340 -0.43 -0.79 -4.11
CA ILE A 340 -1.75 -1.28 -3.69
C ILE A 340 -1.62 -1.99 -2.35
N HIS A 341 -2.54 -1.71 -1.45
CA HIS A 341 -2.59 -2.36 -0.15
C HIS A 341 -3.10 -3.80 -0.30
N VAL A 342 -2.50 -4.73 0.44
CA VAL A 342 -2.94 -6.12 0.51
C VAL A 342 -3.47 -6.38 1.91
N ASP A 343 -4.75 -6.75 1.97
CA ASP A 343 -5.46 -7.10 3.19
C ASP A 343 -5.60 -8.62 3.34
N ASP A 344 -6.14 -9.04 4.49
CA ASP A 344 -6.76 -10.36 4.67
C ASP A 344 -8.29 -10.25 4.50
N ARG A 345 -8.96 -11.40 4.36
CA ARG A 345 -10.42 -11.52 4.26
C ARG A 345 -10.98 -10.74 3.06
N ALA A 346 -10.54 -11.10 1.85
CA ALA A 346 -10.98 -10.50 0.59
C ALA A 346 -12.51 -10.44 0.40
N LEU A 347 -13.26 -11.36 1.03
CA LEU A 347 -14.73 -11.36 1.04
C LEU A 347 -15.35 -11.02 2.41
N GLY A 348 -14.55 -10.59 3.38
CA GLY A 348 -14.96 -10.26 4.75
C GLY A 348 -14.84 -11.40 5.77
N PHE A 349 -14.52 -12.61 5.29
CA PHE A 349 -14.16 -13.79 6.05
C PHE A 349 -12.94 -14.48 5.41
N ARG A 350 -12.25 -15.33 6.17
CA ARG A 350 -11.01 -15.96 5.69
C ARG A 350 -11.33 -17.16 4.80
N TRP A 351 -11.10 -17.01 3.50
CA TRP A 351 -11.19 -18.11 2.54
C TRP A 351 -10.03 -18.05 1.56
N LEU A 352 -9.04 -18.93 1.73
CA LEU A 352 -7.76 -18.85 1.01
C LEU A 352 -7.91 -18.85 -0.53
N ALA A 353 -8.93 -19.50 -1.08
CA ALA A 353 -9.17 -19.46 -2.53
C ALA A 353 -9.65 -18.08 -2.99
N ALA A 354 -10.48 -17.40 -2.20
CA ALA A 354 -10.87 -16.03 -2.47
C ALA A 354 -9.70 -15.06 -2.31
N GLU A 355 -8.82 -15.26 -1.32
CA GLU A 355 -7.59 -14.46 -1.17
C GLU A 355 -6.69 -14.59 -2.40
N ALA A 356 -6.45 -15.84 -2.86
CA ALA A 356 -5.67 -16.11 -4.07
C ALA A 356 -6.29 -15.45 -5.30
N LEU A 357 -7.61 -15.56 -5.48
CA LEU A 357 -8.32 -14.96 -6.60
C LEU A 357 -8.25 -13.42 -6.56
N TYR A 358 -8.45 -12.83 -5.38
CA TYR A 358 -8.40 -11.39 -5.17
C TYR A 358 -7.00 -10.82 -5.45
N LEU A 359 -5.96 -11.47 -4.95
CA LEU A 359 -4.57 -11.08 -5.22
C LEU A 359 -4.26 -11.16 -6.71
N ARG A 360 -4.59 -12.29 -7.36
CA ARG A 360 -4.39 -12.47 -8.80
C ARG A 360 -5.08 -11.39 -9.60
N ALA A 361 -6.33 -11.10 -9.28
CA ALA A 361 -7.11 -10.07 -9.97
C ALA A 361 -6.48 -8.67 -9.76
N SER A 362 -6.03 -8.36 -8.54
CA SER A 362 -5.39 -7.09 -8.20
C SER A 362 -4.08 -6.88 -8.95
N VAL A 363 -3.22 -7.90 -8.99
CA VAL A 363 -1.95 -7.88 -9.74
C VAL A 363 -2.20 -7.74 -11.24
N ARG A 364 -3.11 -8.53 -11.81
CA ARG A 364 -3.40 -8.47 -13.26
C ARG A 364 -4.03 -7.14 -13.68
N LEU A 365 -4.82 -6.53 -12.82
CA LEU A 365 -5.36 -5.20 -13.05
C LEU A 365 -4.25 -4.13 -13.09
N MET A 366 -3.26 -4.21 -12.19
CA MET A 366 -2.08 -3.33 -12.24
C MET A 366 -1.24 -3.57 -13.51
N GLN A 367 -1.13 -4.82 -13.94
CA GLN A 367 -0.49 -5.22 -15.20
C GLN A 367 -1.32 -4.88 -16.46
N GLY A 368 -2.37 -4.07 -16.33
CA GLY A 368 -3.09 -3.48 -17.47
C GLY A 368 -4.25 -4.32 -18.00
N ASN A 369 -4.53 -5.50 -17.44
CA ASN A 369 -5.70 -6.29 -17.83
C ASN A 369 -6.92 -5.86 -17.00
N HIS A 370 -7.76 -5.01 -17.58
CA HIS A 370 -8.90 -4.41 -16.89
C HIS A 370 -10.11 -5.35 -16.77
N TYR A 371 -10.12 -6.53 -17.41
CA TYR A 371 -11.22 -7.49 -17.22
C TYR A 371 -11.31 -7.96 -15.76
N TRP A 372 -10.17 -8.02 -15.07
CA TRP A 372 -10.12 -8.38 -13.65
C TRP A 372 -10.85 -7.36 -12.74
N TYR A 373 -11.06 -6.13 -13.21
CA TYR A 373 -11.86 -5.16 -12.47
C TYR A 373 -13.34 -5.59 -12.37
N LEU A 374 -13.87 -6.28 -13.39
CA LEU A 374 -15.24 -6.81 -13.38
C LEU A 374 -15.44 -7.90 -12.32
N LEU A 375 -14.35 -8.55 -11.90
CA LEU A 375 -14.34 -9.51 -10.79
C LEU A 375 -14.10 -8.83 -9.44
N LEU A 376 -13.16 -7.88 -9.36
CA LEU A 376 -12.82 -7.21 -8.10
C LEU A 376 -13.97 -6.34 -7.57
N ALA A 377 -14.67 -5.62 -8.45
CA ALA A 377 -15.76 -4.75 -8.05
C ALA A 377 -16.85 -5.46 -7.22
N PRO A 378 -17.42 -6.61 -7.66
CA PRO A 378 -18.39 -7.35 -6.85
C PRO A 378 -17.78 -7.94 -5.57
N MET A 379 -16.52 -8.40 -5.58
CA MET A 379 -15.85 -8.86 -4.36
C MET A 379 -15.74 -7.76 -3.30
N HIS A 380 -15.42 -6.52 -3.70
CA HIS A 380 -15.41 -5.36 -2.80
C HIS A 380 -16.78 -5.07 -2.20
N VAL A 381 -17.85 -5.23 -2.99
CA VAL A 381 -19.23 -5.07 -2.50
C VAL A 381 -19.55 -6.14 -1.47
N ALA A 382 -19.24 -7.41 -1.76
CA ALA A 382 -19.43 -8.52 -0.84
C ALA A 382 -18.70 -8.28 0.49
N ARG A 383 -17.41 -7.92 0.44
CA ARG A 383 -16.61 -7.59 1.63
C ARG A 383 -17.24 -6.49 2.49
N LYS A 384 -17.72 -5.41 1.86
CA LYS A 384 -18.41 -4.32 2.58
C LYS A 384 -19.69 -4.77 3.25
N ILE A 385 -20.48 -5.63 2.59
CA ILE A 385 -21.70 -6.19 3.16
C ILE A 385 -21.37 -7.04 4.39
N VAL A 386 -20.39 -7.96 4.28
CA VAL A 386 -19.99 -8.82 5.39
C VAL A 386 -19.49 -8.01 6.59
N PHE A 387 -18.64 -6.99 6.38
CA PHE A 387 -18.19 -6.16 7.50
C PHE A 387 -19.31 -5.38 8.18
N ARG A 388 -20.24 -4.80 7.42
CA ARG A 388 -21.42 -4.15 8.01
C ARG A 388 -22.27 -5.11 8.84
N LEU A 389 -22.40 -6.36 8.40
CA LEU A 389 -23.13 -7.38 9.15
C LEU A 389 -22.39 -7.77 10.43
N ARG A 390 -21.06 -7.87 10.39
CA ARG A 390 -20.22 -8.10 11.58
C ARG A 390 -20.33 -6.96 12.60
N ASP A 391 -20.32 -5.72 12.13
CA ASP A 391 -20.49 -4.55 13.00
C ASP A 391 -21.87 -4.56 13.68
N ARG A 392 -22.90 -5.08 12.99
CA ARG A 392 -24.28 -5.14 13.49
C ARG A 392 -24.57 -6.33 14.40
N PHE A 393 -24.04 -7.51 14.07
CA PHE A 393 -24.39 -8.78 14.70
C PHE A 393 -23.24 -9.42 15.50
N GLY A 394 -22.09 -8.75 15.58
CA GLY A 394 -20.91 -9.20 16.32
C GLY A 394 -19.90 -9.96 15.45
N ALA A 395 -18.70 -10.14 16.00
CA ALA A 395 -17.55 -10.69 15.28
C ALA A 395 -17.71 -12.16 14.84
N ASN A 396 -18.68 -12.89 15.40
CA ASN A 396 -19.01 -14.29 15.07
C ASN A 396 -19.87 -14.43 13.80
N PHE A 397 -20.29 -13.31 13.20
CA PHE A 397 -20.96 -13.33 11.91
C PHE A 397 -19.94 -13.57 10.79
N ALA A 398 -19.97 -14.78 10.21
CA ALA A 398 -19.14 -15.31 9.10
C ALA A 398 -17.94 -16.19 9.49
#